data_AF-A0AAV9LN96-F1
#
_entry.id   AF-A0AAV9LN96-F1
#
_cell.length_a   1.000
_cell.length_b   1.000
_cell.length_c   1.000
_cell.angle_alpha   90.00
_cell.angle_beta   90.00
_cell.angle_gamma   90.00
#
_symmetry.space_group_name_H-M   'P 1'
#
loop_
_entity.id
_entity.type
_entity.pdbx_description
1 polymer ?
#
loop_
_entity_poly.entity_id
_entity_poly.type
_entity_poly.pdbx_seq_one_letter_code
_entity_poly.pdbx_strand_id
1 'polypeptide(L)'
;MKNSFDNFSETRQLLEGFLNDSLGLPPNFLKDYNDDKSTNILLSYQYFPAIKSEDNSATFHQDPTVLTNDKFVSPFHQVVKPKGKSRYVFVIFYNLSGEKWVQPLPQFIKDIGKLQKYRRF
;
A
#
# COMPACT_ATOMS: atom_id res chain seq x y z
N MET A 1 -15.72 1.39 16.85
CA MET A 1 -15.11 1.05 15.55
C MET A 1 -15.49 2.01 14.44
N LYS A 2 -16.77 2.39 14.26
CA LYS A 2 -17.21 3.32 13.20
C LYS A 2 -16.40 4.63 13.15
N ASN A 3 -16.30 5.34 14.28
CA ASN A 3 -15.51 6.58 14.38
C ASN A 3 -14.01 6.40 14.05
N SER A 4 -13.44 5.23 14.33
CA SER A 4 -12.04 4.97 14.01
C SER A 4 -11.85 4.80 12.50
N PHE A 5 -12.77 4.09 11.84
CA PHE A 5 -12.73 3.88 10.39
C PHE A 5 -12.88 5.20 9.62
N ASP A 6 -13.78 6.08 10.07
CA ASP A 6 -13.97 7.40 9.47
C ASP A 6 -12.68 8.24 9.55
N ASN A 7 -12.02 8.27 10.71
CA ASN A 7 -10.74 8.96 10.88
C ASN A 7 -9.62 8.39 9.97
N PHE A 8 -9.60 7.07 9.75
CA PHE A 8 -8.64 6.45 8.83
C PHE A 8 -8.96 6.79 7.37
N SER A 9 -10.23 6.96 7.01
CA SER A 9 -10.65 7.40 5.68
C SER A 9 -10.18 8.83 5.40
N GLU A 10 -10.37 9.74 6.35
CA GLU A 10 -9.89 11.14 6.25
C GLU A 10 -8.36 11.20 6.15
N THR A 11 -7.66 10.46 7.01
CA THR A 11 -6.19 10.37 6.99
C THR A 11 -5.69 9.88 5.62
N ARG A 12 -6.36 8.89 5.04
CA ARG A 12 -6.04 8.39 3.71
C ARG A 12 -6.23 9.45 2.64
N GLN A 13 -7.35 10.17 2.64
CA GLN A 13 -7.59 11.23 1.65
C GLN A 13 -6.51 12.31 1.70
N LEU A 14 -6.06 12.69 2.90
CA LEU A 14 -4.95 13.63 3.08
C LEU A 14 -3.64 13.07 2.52
N LEU A 15 -3.29 11.82 2.84
CA LEU A 15 -2.08 11.17 2.32
C LEU A 15 -2.11 11.00 0.80
N GLU A 16 -3.27 10.64 0.24
CA GLU A 16 -3.49 10.50 -1.20
C GLU A 16 -3.26 11.83 -1.92
N GLY A 17 -3.73 12.94 -1.34
CA GLY A 17 -3.45 14.30 -1.82
C GLY A 17 -1.94 14.64 -1.81
N PHE A 18 -1.26 14.43 -0.67
CA PHE A 18 0.19 14.67 -0.59
C PHE A 18 0.99 13.81 -1.56
N LEU A 19 0.60 12.54 -1.74
CA LEU A 19 1.22 11.66 -2.72
C LEU A 19 0.99 12.15 -4.14
N ASN A 20 -0.22 12.61 -4.47
CA ASN A 20 -0.55 13.15 -5.78
C ASN A 20 0.36 14.35 -6.13
N ASP A 21 0.50 15.29 -5.19
CA ASP A 21 1.31 16.50 -5.36
C ASP A 21 2.80 16.17 -5.43
N SER A 22 3.31 15.35 -4.52
CA SER A 22 4.74 14.96 -4.50
C SER A 22 5.16 14.18 -5.75
N LEU A 23 4.21 13.49 -6.39
CA LEU A 23 4.45 12.77 -7.63
C LEU A 23 4.37 13.67 -8.87
N GLY A 24 3.85 14.89 -8.74
CA GLY A 24 3.62 15.83 -9.85
C GLY A 24 2.44 15.41 -10.73
N LEU A 25 1.46 14.71 -10.16
CA LEU A 25 0.29 14.22 -10.90
C LEU A 25 -0.75 15.34 -11.07
N PRO A 26 -1.64 15.25 -12.08
CA PRO A 26 -2.74 16.19 -12.23
C PRO A 26 -3.59 16.28 -10.96
N PRO A 27 -4.23 17.43 -10.68
CA PRO A 27 -5.08 17.59 -9.50
C PRO A 27 -6.12 16.46 -9.39
N ASN A 28 -6.28 15.90 -8.18
CA ASN A 28 -7.18 14.79 -7.87
C ASN A 28 -6.93 13.47 -8.63
N PHE A 29 -5.83 13.34 -9.38
CA PHE A 29 -5.61 12.16 -10.22
C PHE A 29 -5.68 10.85 -9.43
N LEU A 30 -4.96 10.71 -8.30
CA LEU A 30 -4.99 9.46 -7.53
C LEU A 30 -6.37 9.16 -6.90
N LYS A 31 -7.11 10.21 -6.54
CA LYS A 31 -8.47 10.09 -5.99
C LYS A 31 -9.41 9.50 -7.02
N ASP A 32 -9.42 10.08 -8.21
CA ASP A 32 -10.27 9.65 -9.32
C ASP A 32 -9.79 8.32 -9.92
N TYR A 33 -8.48 8.08 -9.87
CA TYR A 33 -7.88 6.85 -10.34
C TYR A 33 -8.27 5.64 -9.49
N ASN A 34 -8.65 5.77 -8.23
CA ASN A 34 -9.03 4.63 -7.40
C ASN A 34 -10.17 4.99 -6.44
N ASP A 35 -11.27 5.51 -6.97
CA ASP A 35 -12.43 6.01 -6.23
C ASP A 35 -13.25 4.89 -5.53
N ASP A 36 -13.32 3.71 -6.14
CA ASP A 36 -13.89 2.52 -5.51
C ASP A 36 -13.01 2.05 -4.34
N LYS A 37 -13.59 2.17 -3.14
CA LYS A 37 -12.96 1.86 -1.86
C LYS A 37 -13.43 0.52 -1.28
N SER A 38 -14.25 -0.24 -2.02
CA SER A 38 -14.88 -1.50 -1.55
C SER A 38 -13.86 -2.61 -1.25
N THR A 39 -12.67 -2.54 -1.85
CA THR A 39 -11.59 -3.51 -1.65
C THR A 39 -10.65 -3.16 -0.49
N ASN A 40 -10.83 -2.02 0.18
CA ASN A 40 -10.02 -1.71 1.37
C ASN A 40 -10.37 -2.67 2.51
N ILE A 41 -9.36 -3.17 3.20
CA ILE A 41 -9.55 -4.14 4.29
C ILE A 41 -8.88 -3.65 5.58
N LEU A 42 -9.56 -3.84 6.70
CA LEU A 42 -9.01 -3.73 8.05
C LEU A 42 -8.77 -5.15 8.58
N LEU A 43 -7.52 -5.50 8.82
CA LEU A 43 -7.14 -6.80 9.36
C LEU A 43 -6.63 -6.66 10.78
N SER A 44 -7.00 -7.62 11.63
CA SER A 44 -6.42 -7.81 12.95
C SER A 44 -5.53 -9.05 12.93
N TYR A 45 -4.27 -8.86 13.29
CA TYR A 45 -3.29 -9.94 13.41
C TYR A 45 -2.94 -10.15 14.88
N GLN A 46 -2.90 -11.40 15.31
CA GLN A 46 -2.31 -11.82 16.57
C GLN A 46 -1.05 -12.63 16.29
N TYR A 47 0.09 -12.09 16.69
CA TYR A 47 1.35 -12.81 16.67
C TYR A 47 1.54 -13.48 18.04
N PHE A 48 1.47 -14.81 18.05
CA PHE A 48 1.80 -15.60 19.23
C PHE A 48 3.29 -15.49 19.57
N PRO A 49 3.66 -15.70 20.85
CA PRO A 49 5.06 -15.68 21.27
C PRO A 49 5.91 -16.65 20.46
N ALA A 50 7.17 -16.30 20.21
CA ALA A 50 8.10 -17.19 19.53
C ALA A 50 8.40 -18.44 20.38
N ILE A 51 8.31 -19.64 19.78
CA ILE A 51 8.66 -20.91 20.44
C ILE A 51 10.19 -21.10 20.43
N LYS A 52 10.88 -20.62 19.38
CA LYS A 52 12.35 -20.52 19.22
C LYS A 52 12.71 -19.19 18.55
N SER A 53 13.97 -18.76 18.58
CA SER A 53 14.42 -17.41 18.19
C SER A 53 14.36 -17.03 16.70
N GLU A 54 13.66 -17.78 15.83
CA GLU A 54 13.77 -17.61 14.37
C GLU A 54 12.44 -17.71 13.61
N ASP A 55 11.33 -17.37 14.25
CA ASP A 55 10.03 -17.46 13.59
C ASP A 55 9.63 -16.07 13.03
N ASN A 56 10.06 -15.80 11.80
CA ASN A 56 9.87 -14.53 11.09
C ASN A 56 8.90 -14.71 9.92
N SER A 57 7.90 -13.82 9.80
CA SER A 57 7.07 -13.70 8.59
C SER A 57 7.59 -12.53 7.74
N ALA A 58 8.00 -12.81 6.50
CA ALA A 58 8.37 -11.81 5.51
C ALA A 58 7.16 -11.47 4.63
N THR A 59 6.94 -10.18 4.36
CA THR A 59 5.92 -9.72 3.43
C THR A 59 6.52 -8.70 2.48
N PHE A 60 6.25 -8.88 1.19
CA PHE A 60 6.74 -8.01 0.12
C PHE A 60 5.57 -7.36 -0.59
N HIS A 61 5.61 -6.03 -0.68
CA HIS A 61 4.69 -5.25 -1.49
C HIS A 61 5.34 -4.97 -2.85
N GLN A 62 4.56 -4.94 -3.93
CA GLN A 62 5.10 -4.63 -5.27
C GLN A 62 4.42 -3.40 -5.91
N ASP A 63 3.17 -3.16 -5.57
CA ASP A 63 2.30 -2.23 -6.30
C ASP A 63 2.85 -0.79 -6.36
N PRO A 64 3.35 -0.17 -5.28
CA PRO A 64 3.93 1.18 -5.36
C PRO A 64 5.07 1.30 -6.37
N THR A 65 6.00 0.33 -6.39
CA THR A 65 7.10 0.29 -7.38
C THR A 65 6.56 0.19 -8.80
N VAL A 66 5.58 -0.70 -9.03
CA VAL A 66 5.00 -0.93 -10.35
C VAL A 66 4.26 0.30 -10.85
N LEU A 67 3.33 0.84 -10.05
CA LEU A 67 2.51 2.00 -10.39
C LEU A 67 3.37 3.23 -10.72
N THR A 68 4.50 3.39 -10.01
CA THR A 68 5.37 4.56 -10.17
C THR A 68 6.56 4.35 -11.10
N ASN A 69 6.66 3.19 -11.75
CA ASN A 69 7.77 2.82 -12.63
C ASN A 69 9.16 3.06 -11.98
N ASP A 70 9.36 2.51 -10.79
CA ASP A 70 10.56 2.66 -9.94
C ASP A 70 10.81 4.04 -9.34
N LYS A 71 9.88 5.00 -9.43
CA LYS A 71 10.06 6.28 -8.72
C LYS A 71 9.94 6.08 -7.20
N PHE A 72 9.13 5.12 -6.76
CA PHE A 72 9.14 4.62 -5.39
C PHE A 72 9.59 3.17 -5.31
N VAL A 73 10.15 2.82 -4.16
CA VAL A 73 10.55 1.45 -3.82
C VAL A 73 9.58 0.93 -2.77
N SER A 74 8.90 -0.16 -3.11
CA SER A 74 8.06 -0.87 -2.16
C SER A 74 8.89 -1.43 -1.01
N PRO A 75 8.49 -1.20 0.25
CA PRO A 75 9.26 -1.61 1.39
C PRO A 75 9.19 -3.13 1.62
N PHE A 76 10.36 -3.75 1.76
CA PHE A 76 10.48 -5.09 2.36
C PHE A 76 10.47 -4.96 3.88
N HIS A 77 9.61 -5.70 4.55
CA HIS A 77 9.52 -5.68 6.01
C HIS A 77 9.19 -7.07 6.56
N GLN A 78 9.60 -7.28 7.81
CA GLN A 78 9.40 -8.52 8.54
C GLN A 78 8.86 -8.25 9.93
N VAL A 79 8.09 -9.20 10.46
CA VAL A 79 7.65 -9.16 11.85
C VAL A 79 8.53 -10.07 12.69
N VAL A 80 9.14 -9.50 13.72
CA VAL A 80 9.90 -10.23 14.74
C VAL A 80 8.99 -10.52 15.93
N LYS A 81 8.83 -11.81 16.26
CA LYS A 81 7.97 -12.26 17.36
C LYS A 81 8.71 -12.22 18.71
N PRO A 82 8.23 -11.47 19.71
CA PRO A 82 8.90 -11.41 21.01
C PRO A 82 8.72 -12.72 21.79
N LYS A 83 9.73 -13.11 22.57
CA LYS A 83 9.64 -14.27 23.47
C LYS A 83 8.68 -13.96 24.63
N GLY A 84 7.78 -14.89 24.93
CA GLY A 84 6.88 -14.82 26.09
C GLY A 84 5.80 -13.74 26.06
N LYS A 85 5.64 -13.00 24.95
CA LYS A 85 4.58 -11.97 24.81
C LYS A 85 3.86 -12.11 23.47
N SER A 86 2.53 -12.02 23.50
CA SER A 86 1.72 -11.88 22.29
C SER A 86 1.74 -10.43 21.82
N ARG A 87 1.67 -10.21 20.50
CA ARG A 87 1.50 -8.88 19.90
C ARG A 87 0.22 -8.84 19.09
N TYR A 88 -0.59 -7.82 19.32
CA TYR A 88 -1.77 -7.52 18.51
C TYR A 88 -1.47 -6.34 17.60
N VAL A 89 -1.81 -6.47 16.32
CA VAL A 89 -1.62 -5.44 15.31
C VAL A 89 -2.90 -5.27 14.53
N PHE A 90 -3.28 -4.02 14.28
CA PHE A 90 -4.34 -3.66 13.35
C PHE A 90 -3.70 -3.02 12.13
N VAL A 91 -4.02 -3.50 10.94
CA VAL A 91 -3.49 -2.99 9.67
C VAL A 91 -4.63 -2.65 8.75
N ILE A 92 -4.54 -1.49 8.11
CA ILE A 92 -5.47 -1.08 7.06
C ILE A 92 -4.69 -1.09 5.75
N PHE A 93 -5.20 -1.84 4.79
CA PHE A 93 -4.69 -1.85 3.42
C PHE A 93 -5.63 -1.06 2.53
N TYR A 94 -5.06 -0.05 1.86
CA TYR A 94 -5.75 0.71 0.84
C TYR A 94 -5.44 0.10 -0.52
N ASN A 95 -6.32 -0.77 -0.97
CA ASN A 95 -6.11 -1.56 -2.18
C ASN A 95 -6.59 -0.79 -3.41
N LEU A 96 -6.07 -1.19 -4.56
CA LEU A 96 -6.71 -0.85 -5.83
C LEU A 96 -8.06 -1.57 -5.92
N SER A 97 -9.02 -0.95 -6.60
CA SER A 97 -10.25 -1.63 -6.99
C SER A 97 -9.92 -2.92 -7.73
N GLY A 98 -10.70 -3.97 -7.48
CA GLY A 98 -10.47 -5.30 -8.07
C GLY A 98 -10.60 -5.32 -9.60
N GLU A 99 -11.20 -4.27 -10.18
CA GLU A 99 -11.33 -4.09 -11.63
C GLU A 99 -10.09 -3.41 -12.26
N LYS A 100 -9.16 -2.89 -11.44
CA LYS A 100 -7.97 -2.17 -11.92
C LYS A 100 -6.76 -3.08 -11.97
N TRP A 101 -6.11 -3.10 -13.13
CA TRP A 101 -4.84 -3.76 -13.34
C TRP A 101 -3.69 -3.01 -12.67
N VAL A 102 -2.75 -3.76 -12.07
CA VAL A 102 -1.50 -3.18 -11.56
C VAL A 102 -0.54 -3.00 -12.73
N GLN A 103 -0.27 -1.74 -13.10
CA GLN A 103 0.66 -1.38 -14.16
C GLN A 103 1.20 0.05 -13.96
N PRO A 104 2.33 0.41 -14.59
CA PRO A 104 2.82 1.78 -14.47
C PRO A 104 1.78 2.80 -14.93
N LEU A 105 1.61 3.87 -14.14
CA LEU A 105 0.70 4.96 -14.49
C LEU A 105 1.20 5.66 -15.77
N PRO A 106 0.30 6.12 -16.65
CA PRO A 106 0.68 6.74 -17.93
C PRO A 106 1.69 7.90 -17.78
N GLN A 107 1.60 8.65 -16.69
CA GLN A 107 2.48 9.77 -16.35
C GLN A 107 3.94 9.34 -16.16
N PHE A 108 4.19 8.09 -15.73
CA PHE A 108 5.55 7.57 -15.54
C PHE A 108 6.08 6.76 -16.71
N ILE A 109 5.31 6.68 -17.80
CA ILE A 109 5.72 6.08 -19.08
C ILE A 109 6.01 7.16 -20.12
N LYS A 110 5.23 8.25 -20.15
CA LYS A 110 5.28 9.25 -21.23
C LYS A 110 6.32 10.37 -21.03
N ASP A 111 6.57 10.81 -19.80
CA ASP A 111 7.33 12.05 -19.55
C ASP A 111 8.83 11.87 -19.34
N ILE A 112 9.35 10.65 -19.44
CA ILE A 112 10.77 10.35 -19.30
C ILE A 112 10.99 9.20 -20.27
N GLY A 113 12.07 9.18 -21.07
CA GLY A 113 12.41 8.07 -21.98
C GLY A 113 12.66 6.70 -21.31
N LYS A 114 12.00 6.41 -20.19
CA LYS A 114 11.97 5.14 -19.47
C LYS A 114 10.98 4.20 -20.16
N LEU A 115 11.50 3.05 -20.58
CA LEU A 115 10.69 1.93 -21.04
C LEU A 115 9.73 1.49 -19.93
N GLN A 116 8.54 1.00 -20.30
CA GLN A 116 7.66 0.29 -19.38
C GLN A 116 8.39 -0.95 -18.84
N LYS A 117 8.66 -0.99 -17.53
CA LYS A 117 9.42 -2.09 -16.91
C LYS A 117 8.56 -3.24 -16.43
N TYR A 118 7.30 -2.98 -16.11
CA TYR A 118 6.38 -3.93 -15.51
C TYR A 118 5.22 -4.29 -16.44
N ARG A 119 4.86 -5.57 -16.47
CA ARG A 119 3.69 -6.10 -17.18
C ARG A 119 2.45 -6.05 -16.28
N ARG A 120 1.27 -6.06 -16.89
CA ARG A 120 -0.02 -6.10 -16.20
C ARG A 120 -0.20 -7.42 -15.46
N PHE A 121 -0.70 -7.37 -14.23
CA PHE A 121 -1.18 -8.52 -13.47
C PHE A 121 -2.29 -8.11 -12.50
#